data_AF-A0A9X8EIK7-F1
#
_entry.id   AF-A0A9X8EIK7-F1
#
_cell.length_a   1.000
_cell.length_b   1.000
_cell.length_c   1.000
_cell.angle_alpha   90.00
_cell.angle_beta   90.00
_cell.angle_gamma   90.00
#
_symmetry.space_group_name_H-M   'P 1'
#
loop_
_entity.id
_entity.type
_entity.pdbx_description
1 polymer ?
#
loop_
_entity_poly.entity_id
_entity_poly.type
_entity_poly.pdbx_seq_one_letter_code
_entity_poly.pdbx_strand_id
1 'polypeptide(L)'
;MTGMAVNKVLPLRAGPWHHSAGTNPVIKFLVKTMLRATFFEIFNIFLDKLTFEDLEILGLPDMERSTLEDYGYELVGDKSDCHAYEKEIIVPHRNTGLSLMHKLYFFADESVGTGLGVEPKVRLTTLLKAYWDYRDLRGGSLDNISFYFWDGNDEGAVVFEENIVVRFGFRQNRGAYLIDNVESGLDRVGSVPGVSVRSVKKYMNSFELDCAISRREVSKYPYAFSRLVGFLCKNSRRF
;
A
#
# COMPACT_ATOMS: atom_id res chain seq x y z
N MET A 1 12.20 -18.18 36.62
CA MET A 1 11.36 -16.98 36.43
C MET A 1 12.26 -15.88 35.91
N THR A 2 12.33 -15.73 34.59
CA THR A 2 13.20 -14.77 33.92
C THR A 2 12.34 -14.07 32.88
N GLY A 3 12.04 -12.80 33.15
CA GLY A 3 11.22 -11.97 32.28
C GLY A 3 11.99 -11.66 30.98
N MET A 4 11.41 -12.07 29.86
CA MET A 4 11.84 -11.63 28.54
C MET A 4 11.37 -10.20 28.31
N ALA A 5 12.33 -9.32 28.05
CA ALA A 5 12.10 -7.96 27.61
C ALA A 5 11.34 -7.98 26.28
N VAL A 6 10.22 -7.27 26.24
CA VAL A 6 9.41 -7.05 25.05
C VAL A 6 10.20 -6.16 24.09
N ASN A 7 10.74 -6.75 23.03
CA ASN A 7 11.35 -5.98 21.94
C ASN A 7 10.28 -5.10 21.29
N LYS A 8 10.57 -3.79 21.29
CA LYS A 8 9.76 -2.74 20.68
C LYS A 8 9.55 -3.06 19.20
N VAL A 9 8.31 -3.37 18.83
CA VAL A 9 7.86 -3.27 17.43
C VAL A 9 8.08 -1.83 17.00
N LEU A 10 8.99 -1.61 16.06
CA LEU A 10 9.26 -0.31 15.47
C LEU A 10 7.95 0.23 14.85
N PRO A 11 7.52 1.45 15.17
CA PRO A 11 6.51 2.11 14.36
C PRO A 11 7.14 2.38 12.99
N LEU A 12 6.57 1.82 11.93
CA LEU A 12 6.81 2.25 10.55
C LEU A 12 6.29 3.69 10.41
N ARG A 13 7.04 4.65 10.95
CA ARG A 13 6.84 6.08 10.71
C ARG A 13 7.31 6.35 9.29
N ALA A 14 6.40 6.86 8.45
CA ALA A 14 6.76 7.54 7.23
C ALA A 14 7.60 8.78 7.60
N GLY A 15 8.92 8.67 7.46
CA GLY A 15 9.83 9.80 7.60
C GLY A 15 9.75 10.72 6.38
N PRO A 16 10.01 12.03 6.53
CA PRO A 16 10.08 12.94 5.39
C PRO A 16 11.31 12.67 4.54
N TRP A 17 11.11 12.66 3.22
CA TRP A 17 12.14 12.50 2.20
C TRP A 17 13.19 13.61 2.29
N HIS A 18 14.38 13.28 2.80
CA HIS A 18 15.57 14.12 2.65
C HIS A 18 16.53 13.45 1.66
N HIS A 19 16.65 14.03 0.47
CA HIS A 19 17.73 13.69 -0.46
C HIS A 19 19.05 14.19 0.12
N SER A 20 19.94 13.29 0.54
CA SER A 20 21.36 13.57 0.67
C SER A 20 22.01 13.41 -0.71
N ALA A 21 22.45 14.52 -1.29
CA ALA A 21 23.26 14.52 -2.49
C ALA A 21 24.68 14.00 -2.16
N GLY A 22 24.95 12.75 -2.54
CA GLY A 22 26.28 12.17 -2.52
C GLY A 22 26.55 11.51 -3.87
N THR A 23 27.30 12.20 -4.73
CA THR A 23 27.69 11.73 -6.06
C THR A 23 28.77 10.64 -5.96
N ASN A 24 28.50 9.45 -6.47
CA ASN A 24 29.52 8.46 -6.82
C ASN A 24 29.20 7.90 -8.22
N PRO A 25 30.08 8.06 -9.24
CA PRO A 25 29.74 7.75 -10.61
C PRO A 25 30.12 6.29 -10.92
N VAL A 26 29.21 5.36 -10.62
CA VAL A 26 29.12 4.11 -11.38
C VAL A 26 27.86 4.24 -12.21
N ILE A 27 28.03 4.37 -13.52
CA ILE A 27 26.95 4.47 -14.49
C ILE A 27 26.18 3.14 -14.47
N LYS A 28 25.18 3.02 -13.58
CA LYS A 28 24.10 2.04 -13.71
C LYS A 28 23.19 2.57 -14.81
N PHE A 29 23.35 2.03 -16.02
CA PHE A 29 22.39 2.23 -17.10
C PHE A 29 21.12 1.43 -16.77
N LEU A 30 20.34 1.92 -15.81
CA LEU A 30 19.02 1.38 -15.49
C LEU A 30 18.08 1.85 -16.60
N VAL A 31 17.84 0.97 -17.58
CA VAL A 31 16.71 1.15 -18.48
C VAL A 31 15.47 1.12 -17.60
N LYS A 32 14.92 2.30 -17.31
CA LYS A 32 13.60 2.48 -16.69
C LYS A 32 12.60 1.77 -17.58
N THR A 33 12.33 0.52 -17.28
CA THR A 33 11.44 -0.32 -18.07
C THR A 33 10.03 0.09 -17.70
N MET A 34 9.36 0.75 -18.63
CA MET A 34 7.93 1.01 -18.48
C MET A 34 7.18 -0.31 -18.74
N LEU A 35 6.45 -0.76 -17.74
CA LEU A 35 5.58 -1.92 -17.89
C LEU A 35 4.42 -1.59 -18.83
N ARG A 36 3.84 -2.61 -19.46
CA ARG A 36 2.64 -2.42 -20.28
C ARG A 36 1.37 -2.36 -19.42
N ALA A 37 1.36 -3.05 -18.28
CA ALA A 37 0.24 -3.06 -17.35
C ALA A 37 0.15 -1.75 -16.57
N THR A 38 -1.07 -1.25 -16.40
CA THR A 38 -1.42 -0.11 -15.55
C THR A 38 -1.41 -0.51 -14.07
N PHE A 39 -1.36 0.48 -13.18
CA PHE A 39 -1.47 0.25 -11.74
C PHE A 39 -2.75 -0.51 -11.34
N PHE A 40 -3.89 -0.25 -11.98
CA PHE A 40 -5.14 -0.93 -11.63
C PHE A 40 -5.14 -2.40 -12.07
N GLU A 41 -4.56 -2.72 -13.21
CA GLU A 41 -4.37 -4.12 -13.63
C GLU A 41 -3.45 -4.87 -12.67
N ILE A 42 -2.34 -4.22 -12.26
CA ILE A 42 -1.42 -4.78 -11.26
C ILE A 42 -2.14 -4.98 -9.92
N PHE A 43 -2.93 -4.00 -9.47
CA PHE A 43 -3.72 -4.10 -8.25
C PHE A 43 -4.72 -5.26 -8.32
N ASN A 44 -5.42 -5.43 -9.44
CA ASN A 44 -6.36 -6.53 -9.63
C ASN A 44 -5.68 -7.90 -9.57
N ILE A 45 -4.51 -8.05 -10.20
CA ILE A 45 -3.71 -9.28 -10.07
C ILE A 45 -3.31 -9.50 -8.60
N PHE A 46 -2.95 -8.43 -7.90
CA PHE A 46 -2.60 -8.50 -6.49
C PHE A 46 -3.78 -8.88 -5.60
N LEU A 47 -5.01 -8.46 -5.94
CA LEU A 47 -6.24 -8.86 -5.24
C LEU A 47 -6.42 -10.39 -5.25
N ASP A 48 -6.02 -11.06 -6.34
CA ASP A 48 -6.22 -12.50 -6.49
C ASP A 48 -5.04 -13.33 -6.01
N LYS A 49 -3.82 -12.85 -6.27
CA LYS A 49 -2.60 -13.60 -5.95
C LYS A 49 -2.08 -13.32 -4.54
N LEU A 50 -2.40 -12.16 -3.97
CA LEU A 50 -1.90 -11.66 -2.67
C LEU A 50 -0.37 -11.59 -2.58
N THR A 51 0.29 -11.67 -3.73
CA THR A 51 1.73 -11.66 -3.90
C THR A 51 2.10 -11.17 -5.29
N PHE A 52 3.33 -10.69 -5.41
CA PHE A 52 3.95 -10.32 -6.68
C PHE A 52 4.95 -11.37 -7.19
N GLU A 53 5.08 -12.53 -6.52
CA GLU A 53 5.80 -13.68 -7.12
C GLU A 53 4.99 -14.24 -8.31
N ASP A 54 5.68 -14.84 -9.29
CA ASP A 54 5.10 -15.32 -10.55
C ASP A 54 4.44 -14.22 -11.41
N LEU A 55 5.01 -13.02 -11.39
CA LEU A 55 4.61 -11.90 -12.25
C LEU A 55 5.57 -11.70 -13.42
N GLU A 56 5.92 -12.79 -14.08
CA GLU A 56 6.51 -12.76 -15.42
C GLU A 56 5.66 -11.90 -16.38
N ILE A 57 4.34 -11.85 -16.17
CA ILE A 57 3.41 -10.98 -16.91
C ILE A 57 3.72 -9.49 -16.75
N LEU A 58 4.38 -9.11 -15.65
CA LEU A 58 4.87 -7.75 -15.40
C LEU A 58 6.33 -7.58 -15.86
N GLY A 59 6.91 -8.56 -16.57
CA GLY A 59 8.31 -8.52 -17.01
C GLY A 59 9.29 -8.57 -15.83
N LEU A 60 8.85 -9.08 -14.69
CA LEU A 60 9.68 -9.26 -13.51
C LEU A 60 10.21 -10.71 -13.48
N PRO A 61 11.51 -10.91 -13.25
CA PRO A 61 12.14 -12.23 -13.28
C PRO A 61 11.67 -13.11 -12.12
N ASP A 62 11.88 -14.42 -12.25
CA ASP A 62 11.64 -15.38 -11.18
C ASP A 62 12.57 -15.09 -9.98
N MET A 63 12.00 -14.98 -8.78
CA MET A 63 12.56 -14.15 -7.69
C MET A 63 13.25 -14.95 -6.59
N GLU A 64 14.28 -15.72 -6.93
CA GLU A 64 15.20 -16.19 -5.88
C GLU A 64 15.96 -15.01 -5.29
N ARG A 65 15.99 -14.89 -3.94
CA ARG A 65 16.63 -13.77 -3.24
C ARG A 65 18.08 -13.53 -3.67
N SER A 66 18.82 -14.61 -3.92
CA SER A 66 20.21 -14.60 -4.40
C SER A 66 20.39 -13.79 -5.69
N THR A 67 19.32 -13.62 -6.48
CA THR A 67 19.34 -12.97 -7.79
C THR A 67 18.75 -11.56 -7.79
N LEU A 68 18.12 -11.10 -6.70
CA LEU A 68 17.41 -9.82 -6.67
C LEU A 68 18.33 -8.62 -6.94
N GLU A 69 19.53 -8.62 -6.37
CA GLU A 69 20.52 -7.57 -6.58
C GLU A 69 21.01 -7.55 -8.04
N ASP A 70 21.18 -8.73 -8.66
CA ASP A 70 21.55 -8.87 -10.07
C ASP A 70 20.45 -8.34 -11.01
N TYR A 71 19.19 -8.46 -10.59
CA TYR A 71 18.04 -7.86 -11.27
C TYR A 71 17.82 -6.38 -10.94
N GLY A 72 18.73 -5.75 -10.21
CA GLY A 72 18.74 -4.32 -9.95
C GLY A 72 17.81 -3.87 -8.83
N TYR A 73 17.42 -4.77 -7.92
CA TYR A 73 16.82 -4.37 -6.65
C TYR A 73 17.89 -3.78 -5.72
N GLU A 74 17.47 -2.81 -4.92
CA GLU A 74 18.28 -2.18 -3.88
C GLU A 74 17.88 -2.75 -2.52
N LEU A 75 18.88 -3.14 -1.73
CA LEU A 75 18.68 -3.58 -0.36
C LEU A 75 18.47 -2.37 0.57
N VAL A 76 17.40 -2.41 1.36
CA VAL A 76 17.09 -1.44 2.41
C VAL A 76 16.99 -2.16 3.75
N GLY A 77 17.85 -1.80 4.71
CA GLY A 77 17.91 -2.44 6.03
C GLY A 77 19.10 -3.39 6.19
N ASP A 78 19.05 -4.24 7.22
CA ASP A 78 20.09 -5.22 7.54
C ASP A 78 19.63 -6.63 7.17
N LYS A 79 20.44 -7.38 6.39
CA LYS A 79 20.12 -8.74 5.94
C LYS A 79 19.91 -9.73 7.09
N SER A 80 20.49 -9.46 8.25
CA SER A 80 20.36 -10.28 9.46
C SER A 80 19.10 -10.00 10.28
N ASP A 81 18.33 -8.97 9.90
CA ASP A 81 17.08 -8.56 10.54
C ASP A 81 15.98 -8.32 9.48
N CYS A 82 14.93 -7.59 9.84
CA CYS A 82 13.94 -7.05 8.91
C CYS A 82 14.59 -6.16 7.85
N HIS A 83 14.43 -6.52 6.58
CA HIS A 83 14.89 -5.72 5.44
C HIS A 83 13.94 -5.84 4.27
N ALA A 84 14.15 -4.99 3.27
CA ALA A 84 13.42 -5.00 2.03
C ALA A 84 14.37 -4.99 0.83
N TYR A 85 13.95 -5.63 -0.24
CA TYR A 85 14.47 -5.38 -1.57
C TYR A 85 13.48 -4.49 -2.32
N GLU A 86 13.95 -3.35 -2.80
CA GLU A 86 13.14 -2.34 -3.47
C GLU A 86 13.58 -2.13 -4.92
N LYS A 87 12.63 -1.96 -5.83
CA LYS A 87 12.91 -1.61 -7.23
C LYS A 87 11.85 -0.66 -7.77
N GLU A 88 12.30 0.45 -8.35
CA GLU A 88 11.42 1.37 -9.05
C GLU A 88 10.95 0.74 -10.37
N ILE A 89 9.63 0.68 -10.56
CA ILE A 89 8.99 0.32 -11.82
C ILE A 89 8.11 1.49 -12.27
N ILE A 90 8.01 1.69 -13.59
CA ILE A 90 7.16 2.74 -14.15
C ILE A 90 6.02 2.07 -14.89
N VAL A 91 4.80 2.51 -14.62
CA VAL A 91 3.60 1.99 -15.28
C VAL A 91 2.89 3.10 -16.06
N PRO A 92 2.09 2.76 -17.08
CA PRO A 92 1.32 3.75 -17.80
C PRO A 92 0.28 4.38 -16.87
N HIS A 93 0.27 5.70 -16.81
CA HIS A 93 -0.72 6.46 -16.07
C HIS A 93 -0.90 7.83 -16.71
N ARG A 94 -2.03 8.01 -17.40
CA ARG A 94 -2.29 9.22 -18.21
C ARG A 94 -1.10 9.46 -19.16
N ASN A 95 -0.57 10.68 -19.21
CA ASN A 95 0.48 11.09 -20.14
C ASN A 95 1.90 11.08 -19.55
N THR A 96 2.07 10.80 -18.26
CA THR A 96 3.35 11.00 -17.55
C THR A 96 3.94 9.74 -16.95
N GLY A 97 3.19 8.64 -16.96
CA GLY A 97 3.52 7.46 -16.18
C GLY A 97 3.32 7.65 -14.68
N LEU A 98 3.32 6.54 -13.95
CA LEU A 98 3.26 6.48 -12.50
C LEU A 98 4.44 5.63 -12.03
N SER A 99 5.25 6.20 -11.13
CA SER A 99 6.31 5.45 -10.47
C SER A 99 5.70 4.61 -9.34
N LEU A 100 6.05 3.32 -9.32
CA LEU A 100 5.74 2.40 -8.23
C LEU A 100 7.06 1.88 -7.68
N MET A 101 7.14 1.74 -6.35
CA MET A 101 8.24 1.08 -5.69
C MET A 101 7.82 -0.34 -5.36
N HIS A 102 8.28 -1.33 -6.11
CA HIS A 102 8.03 -2.72 -5.78
C HIS A 102 8.91 -3.13 -4.60
N LYS A 103 8.31 -3.73 -3.56
CA LYS A 103 8.96 -4.08 -2.30
C LYS A 103 8.76 -5.55 -1.99
N LEU A 104 9.85 -6.23 -1.66
CA LEU A 104 9.85 -7.60 -1.13
C LEU A 104 10.43 -7.54 0.27
N TYR A 105 9.65 -7.94 1.26
CA TYR A 105 10.02 -7.86 2.68
C TYR A 105 10.54 -9.21 3.16
N PHE A 106 11.64 -9.16 3.90
CA PHE A 106 12.29 -10.34 4.46
C PHE A 106 12.56 -10.15 5.95
N PHE A 107 12.48 -11.25 6.71
CA PHE A 107 13.04 -11.35 8.05
C PHE A 107 14.15 -12.40 8.00
N ALA A 108 15.40 -11.96 8.16
CA ALA A 108 16.57 -12.78 7.86
C ALA A 108 16.46 -13.41 6.45
N ASP A 109 16.31 -14.72 6.34
CA ASP A 109 16.26 -15.39 5.02
C ASP A 109 14.83 -15.70 4.53
N GLU A 110 13.81 -15.39 5.32
CA GLU A 110 12.43 -15.74 5.01
C GLU A 110 11.68 -14.57 4.38
N SER A 111 10.97 -14.83 3.27
CA SER A 111 10.02 -13.89 2.68
C SER A 111 8.80 -13.76 3.59
N VAL A 112 8.57 -12.55 4.09
CA VAL A 112 7.46 -12.25 5.03
C VAL A 112 6.35 -11.43 4.38
N GLY A 113 6.57 -10.90 3.18
CA GLY A 113 5.51 -10.21 2.46
C GLY A 113 6.02 -9.38 1.30
N THR A 114 5.09 -8.66 0.67
CA THR A 114 5.39 -7.82 -0.47
C THR A 114 4.42 -6.64 -0.55
N GLY A 115 4.82 -5.60 -1.27
CA GLY A 115 4.00 -4.42 -1.47
C GLY A 115 4.46 -3.53 -2.63
N LEU A 116 3.67 -2.50 -2.86
CA LEU A 116 3.92 -1.43 -3.81
C LEU A 116 3.82 -0.09 -3.10
N GLY A 117 4.92 0.66 -3.05
CA GLY A 117 4.85 2.10 -2.85
C GLY A 117 4.26 2.75 -4.10
N VAL A 118 3.33 3.68 -3.93
CA VAL A 118 2.65 4.38 -5.02
C VAL A 118 2.96 5.86 -4.92
N GLU A 119 3.55 6.44 -5.95
CA GLU A 119 3.74 7.89 -5.99
C GLU A 119 2.39 8.61 -5.84
N PRO A 120 2.29 9.72 -5.06
CA PRO A 120 1.03 10.36 -4.65
C PRO A 120 0.27 11.02 -5.83
N LYS A 121 -0.31 10.19 -6.68
CA LYS A 121 -1.06 10.55 -7.89
C LYS A 121 -2.40 9.81 -7.97
N VAL A 122 -2.52 8.66 -7.34
CA VAL A 122 -3.73 7.83 -7.39
C VAL A 122 -4.63 8.14 -6.20
N ARG A 123 -5.89 8.51 -6.47
CA ARG A 123 -6.88 8.81 -5.44
C ARG A 123 -7.48 7.51 -4.88
N LEU A 124 -7.69 7.48 -3.56
CA LEU A 124 -8.35 6.36 -2.89
C LEU A 124 -9.74 6.05 -3.50
N THR A 125 -10.54 7.09 -3.78
CA THR A 125 -11.86 6.92 -4.39
C THR A 125 -11.83 6.35 -5.81
N THR A 126 -10.72 6.52 -6.55
CA THR A 126 -10.55 5.89 -7.86
C THR A 126 -10.24 4.40 -7.69
N LEU A 127 -9.38 4.04 -6.73
CA LEU A 127 -9.09 2.64 -6.41
C LEU A 127 -10.32 1.89 -5.92
N LEU A 128 -11.14 2.50 -5.05
CA LEU A 128 -12.38 1.88 -4.57
C LEU A 128 -13.34 1.55 -5.72
N LYS A 129 -13.46 2.43 -6.72
CA LYS A 129 -14.24 2.13 -7.92
C LYS A 129 -13.66 0.97 -8.70
N ALA A 130 -12.34 0.98 -8.93
CA ALA A 130 -11.67 -0.10 -9.65
C ALA A 130 -11.88 -1.45 -8.94
N TYR A 131 -11.80 -1.47 -7.61
CA TYR A 131 -12.10 -2.65 -6.79
C TYR A 131 -13.55 -3.12 -6.99
N TRP A 132 -14.52 -2.22 -6.85
CA TRP A 132 -15.93 -2.56 -7.02
C TRP A 132 -16.25 -3.06 -8.43
N ASP A 133 -15.68 -2.42 -9.45
CA ASP A 133 -15.84 -2.82 -10.85
C ASP A 133 -15.20 -4.21 -11.07
N TYR A 134 -14.03 -4.48 -10.49
CA TYR A 134 -13.32 -5.75 -10.62
C TYR A 134 -14.05 -6.92 -9.95
N ARG A 135 -14.60 -6.70 -8.76
CA ARG A 135 -15.33 -7.71 -7.99
C ARG A 135 -16.83 -7.81 -8.35
N ASP A 136 -17.29 -7.09 -9.37
CA ASP A 136 -18.72 -6.93 -9.73
C ASP A 136 -19.62 -6.55 -8.53
N LEU A 137 -19.07 -5.75 -7.61
CA LEU A 137 -19.78 -5.25 -6.43
C LEU A 137 -20.58 -4.02 -6.82
N ARG A 138 -21.75 -4.28 -7.42
CA ARG A 138 -22.72 -3.23 -7.73
C ARG A 138 -23.00 -2.37 -6.49
N GLY A 139 -23.18 -1.07 -6.70
CA GLY A 139 -23.50 -0.10 -5.64
C GLY A 139 -22.47 0.03 -4.52
N GLY A 140 -21.22 -0.40 -4.74
CA GLY A 140 -20.11 -0.11 -3.84
C GLY A 140 -20.28 -0.68 -2.45
N SER A 141 -20.62 -1.98 -2.37
CA SER A 141 -20.61 -2.73 -1.10
C SER A 141 -19.29 -2.56 -0.36
N LEU A 142 -19.38 -2.51 0.97
CA LEU A 142 -18.26 -2.40 1.89
C LEU A 142 -18.05 -3.68 2.72
N ASP A 143 -18.77 -4.76 2.43
CA ASP A 143 -18.76 -5.97 3.28
C ASP A 143 -17.36 -6.58 3.43
N ASN A 144 -16.50 -6.41 2.42
CA ASN A 144 -15.11 -6.85 2.41
C ASN A 144 -14.12 -5.68 2.47
N ILE A 145 -14.56 -4.52 2.93
CA ILE A 145 -13.74 -3.29 2.98
C ILE A 145 -13.85 -2.67 4.38
N SER A 146 -12.77 -2.72 5.13
CA SER A 146 -12.67 -2.09 6.45
C SER A 146 -11.81 -0.83 6.39
N PHE A 147 -12.28 0.27 6.96
CA PHE A 147 -11.54 1.54 7.02
C PHE A 147 -10.94 1.76 8.39
N TYR A 148 -9.72 2.31 8.42
CA TYR A 148 -8.99 2.65 9.63
C TYR A 148 -8.32 4.01 9.46
N PHE A 149 -8.27 4.81 10.53
CA PHE A 149 -7.67 6.14 10.50
C PHE A 149 -6.75 6.37 11.70
N TRP A 150 -5.72 7.18 11.49
CA TRP A 150 -5.00 7.83 12.58
C TRP A 150 -5.84 8.95 13.19
N ASP A 151 -5.45 9.38 14.40
CA ASP A 151 -6.07 10.52 15.06
C ASP A 151 -5.99 11.76 14.18
N GLY A 152 -7.15 12.37 13.92
CA GLY A 152 -7.28 13.54 13.03
C GLY A 152 -7.67 13.21 11.59
N ASN A 153 -7.73 11.93 11.21
CA ASN A 153 -8.20 11.44 9.92
C ASN A 153 -7.45 12.06 8.71
N ASP A 154 -6.23 12.52 8.86
CA ASP A 154 -5.38 12.95 7.74
C ASP A 154 -4.71 11.75 7.06
N GLU A 155 -4.44 10.70 7.80
CA GLU A 155 -3.88 9.44 7.31
C GLU A 155 -4.75 8.25 7.71
N GLY A 156 -4.66 7.18 6.95
CA GLY A 156 -5.39 5.97 7.25
C GLY A 156 -4.98 4.78 6.39
N ALA A 157 -5.73 3.70 6.57
CA ALA A 157 -5.62 2.49 5.80
C ALA A 157 -7.01 1.96 5.46
N VAL A 158 -7.12 1.33 4.30
CA VAL A 158 -8.25 0.48 3.97
C VAL A 158 -7.75 -0.96 3.87
N VAL A 159 -8.50 -1.88 4.46
CA VAL A 159 -8.23 -3.32 4.41
C VAL A 159 -9.26 -3.95 3.48
N PHE A 160 -8.81 -4.54 2.38
CA PHE A 160 -9.63 -5.32 1.46
C PHE A 160 -9.52 -6.80 1.80
N GLU A 161 -10.67 -7.48 1.86
CA GLU A 161 -10.78 -8.95 1.97
C GLU A 161 -9.93 -9.54 3.11
N GLU A 162 -9.79 -8.78 4.20
CA GLU A 162 -8.96 -9.08 5.39
C GLU A 162 -7.45 -9.28 5.14
N ASN A 163 -7.00 -9.20 3.88
CA ASN A 163 -5.68 -9.67 3.46
C ASN A 163 -4.86 -8.63 2.71
N ILE A 164 -5.41 -7.46 2.39
CA ILE A 164 -4.70 -6.44 1.61
C ILE A 164 -4.85 -5.10 2.28
N VAL A 165 -3.71 -4.48 2.60
CA VAL A 165 -3.67 -3.17 3.24
C VAL A 165 -3.33 -2.13 2.20
N VAL A 166 -4.15 -1.10 2.07
CA VAL A 166 -3.84 0.09 1.28
C VAL A 166 -3.76 1.30 2.21
N ARG A 167 -2.55 1.82 2.39
CA ARG A 167 -2.29 3.03 3.17
C ARG A 167 -2.50 4.26 2.31
N PHE A 168 -3.10 5.29 2.90
CA PHE A 168 -3.38 6.54 2.22
C PHE A 168 -3.18 7.74 3.14
N GLY A 169 -2.88 8.88 2.52
CA GLY A 169 -2.65 10.14 3.21
C GLY A 169 -3.34 11.30 2.51
N PHE A 170 -3.75 12.29 3.31
CA PHE A 170 -4.31 13.52 2.82
C PHE A 170 -3.20 14.40 2.25
N ARG A 171 -3.34 14.79 1.00
CA ARG A 171 -2.46 15.78 0.36
C ARG A 171 -3.24 17.07 0.12
N GLN A 172 -2.95 18.10 0.91
CA GLN A 172 -3.67 19.38 0.92
C GLN A 172 -3.78 20.00 -0.48
N ASN A 173 -2.69 20.00 -1.25
CA ASN A 173 -2.64 20.50 -2.63
C ASN A 173 -3.58 19.78 -3.61
N ARG A 174 -4.06 18.58 -3.29
CA ARG A 174 -5.00 17.79 -4.13
C ARG A 174 -6.39 17.68 -3.54
N GLY A 175 -6.61 18.10 -2.29
CA GLY A 175 -7.92 18.07 -1.64
C GLY A 175 -8.54 16.68 -1.54
N ALA A 176 -7.72 15.63 -1.44
CA ALA A 176 -8.15 14.23 -1.46
C ALA A 176 -7.14 13.31 -0.74
N TYR A 177 -7.60 12.12 -0.36
CA TYR A 177 -6.70 11.03 0.01
C TYR A 177 -6.06 10.43 -1.23
N LEU A 178 -4.75 10.29 -1.19
CA LEU A 178 -3.96 9.61 -2.19
C LEU A 178 -3.36 8.35 -1.58
N ILE A 179 -3.24 7.31 -2.39
CA ILE A 179 -2.65 6.05 -1.98
C ILE A 179 -1.14 6.25 -1.87
N ASP A 180 -0.57 5.76 -0.78
CA ASP A 180 0.88 5.77 -0.54
C ASP A 180 1.47 4.37 -0.69
N ASN A 181 0.79 3.32 -0.19
CA ASN A 181 1.26 1.94 -0.30
C ASN A 181 0.11 0.94 -0.44
N VAL A 182 0.38 -0.17 -1.11
CA VAL A 182 -0.42 -1.41 -1.15
C VAL A 182 0.45 -2.53 -0.61
N GLU A 183 0.01 -3.27 0.41
CA GLU A 183 0.81 -4.28 1.09
C GLU A 183 0.00 -5.56 1.27
N SER A 184 0.66 -6.71 1.12
CA SER A 184 0.05 -8.00 1.45
C SER A 184 -0.11 -8.13 2.96
N GLY A 185 -1.24 -8.69 3.35
CA GLY A 185 -1.55 -9.15 4.70
C GLY A 185 -1.33 -10.65 4.89
N LEU A 186 -0.81 -11.36 3.88
CA LEU A 186 -0.40 -12.75 4.02
C LEU A 186 1.12 -12.86 4.19
N ASP A 187 1.52 -13.74 5.11
CA ASP A 187 2.89 -14.24 5.18
C ASP A 187 2.91 -15.63 4.57
N ARG A 188 3.61 -15.82 3.46
CA ARG A 188 3.72 -17.12 2.78
C ARG A 188 4.28 -18.24 3.66
N VAL A 189 5.06 -17.89 4.68
CA VAL A 189 5.79 -18.84 5.53
C VAL A 189 5.22 -18.92 6.95
N GLY A 190 4.23 -18.09 7.30
CA GLY A 190 3.56 -18.17 8.61
C GLY A 190 4.44 -17.83 9.81
N SER A 191 5.64 -17.28 9.61
CA SER A 191 6.53 -16.83 10.69
C SER A 191 6.05 -15.53 11.34
N VAL A 192 5.38 -14.62 10.61
CA VAL A 192 4.81 -13.38 11.16
C VAL A 192 3.39 -13.03 10.63
N PRO A 193 2.44 -13.97 10.55
CA PRO A 193 1.26 -13.90 9.68
C PRO A 193 0.44 -12.61 9.81
N GLY A 194 0.42 -11.80 8.76
CA GLY A 194 -0.42 -10.62 8.66
C GLY A 194 0.07 -9.44 9.48
N VAL A 195 1.38 -9.18 9.50
CA VAL A 195 1.96 -7.98 10.12
C VAL A 195 1.24 -6.72 9.65
N SER A 196 1.04 -6.55 8.34
CA SER A 196 0.43 -5.35 7.77
C SER A 196 -0.96 -5.10 8.34
N VAL A 197 -1.83 -6.11 8.29
CA VAL A 197 -3.23 -6.03 8.76
C VAL A 197 -3.28 -5.86 10.28
N ARG A 198 -2.50 -6.65 11.03
CA ARG A 198 -2.44 -6.54 12.50
C ARG A 198 -1.92 -5.19 12.96
N SER A 199 -0.93 -4.64 12.26
CA SER A 199 -0.41 -3.29 12.54
C SER A 199 -1.50 -2.24 12.38
N VAL A 200 -2.26 -2.29 11.27
CA VAL A 200 -3.41 -1.40 11.08
C VAL A 200 -4.43 -1.56 12.22
N LYS A 201 -4.89 -2.78 12.48
CA LYS A 201 -5.90 -3.06 13.52
C LYS A 201 -5.45 -2.69 14.94
N LYS A 202 -4.15 -2.73 15.20
CA LYS A 202 -3.57 -2.44 16.53
C LYS A 202 -3.36 -0.95 16.77
N TYR A 203 -2.98 -0.20 15.75
CA TYR A 203 -2.50 1.17 15.91
C TYR A 203 -3.43 2.24 15.33
N MET A 204 -4.45 1.87 14.57
CA MET A 204 -5.40 2.81 13.98
C MET A 204 -6.82 2.55 14.50
N ASN A 205 -7.66 3.59 14.46
CA ASN A 205 -9.05 3.52 14.88
C ASN A 205 -9.91 2.97 13.73
N SER A 206 -10.72 1.94 13.99
CA SER A 206 -11.69 1.47 13.01
C SER A 206 -12.74 2.54 12.73
N PHE A 207 -13.14 2.66 11.47
CA PHE A 207 -14.18 3.57 11.03
C PHE A 207 -15.35 2.78 10.44
N GLU A 208 -16.49 2.90 11.12
CA GLU A 208 -17.77 2.43 10.61
C GLU A 208 -18.47 3.56 9.86
N LEU A 209 -18.96 3.25 8.65
CA LEU A 209 -19.64 4.26 7.84
C LEU A 209 -21.00 4.60 8.44
N ASP A 210 -21.10 5.78 9.04
CA ASP A 210 -22.38 6.39 9.40
C ASP A 210 -22.77 7.47 8.39
N CYS A 211 -23.83 7.22 7.61
CA CYS A 211 -24.36 8.18 6.65
C CYS A 211 -25.36 9.19 7.23
N ALA A 212 -25.70 9.07 8.51
CA ALA A 212 -26.46 10.05 9.28
C ALA A 212 -25.55 11.03 10.02
N ILE A 213 -24.23 10.80 10.04
CA ILE A 213 -23.25 11.67 10.69
C ILE A 213 -23.45 13.13 10.27
N SER A 214 -23.45 14.03 11.25
CA SER A 214 -23.77 15.42 10.98
C SER A 214 -22.64 16.09 10.19
N ARG A 215 -22.99 17.02 9.28
CA ARG A 215 -21.96 17.82 8.58
C ARG A 215 -21.03 18.56 9.54
N ARG A 216 -21.53 18.94 10.72
CA ARG A 216 -20.75 19.63 11.77
C ARG A 216 -19.70 18.71 12.40
N GLU A 217 -19.98 17.43 12.57
CA GLU A 217 -19.01 16.46 13.09
C GLU A 217 -17.93 16.17 12.06
N VAL A 218 -18.33 15.93 10.81
CA VAL A 218 -17.40 15.66 9.72
C VAL A 218 -16.50 16.87 9.41
N SER A 219 -17.00 18.10 9.58
CA SER A 219 -16.23 19.32 9.34
C SER A 219 -15.08 19.55 10.33
N LYS A 220 -15.00 18.79 11.42
CA LYS A 220 -13.87 18.82 12.36
C LYS A 220 -12.60 18.19 11.78
N TYR A 221 -12.77 17.40 10.71
CA TYR A 221 -11.70 16.66 10.06
C TYR A 221 -11.32 17.28 8.70
N PRO A 222 -10.19 16.87 8.10
CA PRO A 222 -9.79 17.33 6.78
C PRO A 222 -10.89 17.19 5.75
N TYR A 223 -10.98 18.14 4.82
CA TYR A 223 -11.99 18.13 3.75
C TYR A 223 -11.99 16.81 2.93
N ALA A 224 -10.83 16.14 2.81
CA ALA A 224 -10.73 14.82 2.19
C ALA A 224 -11.56 13.75 2.91
N PHE A 225 -11.63 13.78 4.24
CA PHE A 225 -12.48 12.90 5.04
C PHE A 225 -13.95 13.09 4.68
N SER A 226 -14.40 14.34 4.69
CA SER A 226 -15.78 14.67 4.32
C SER A 226 -16.15 14.19 2.91
N ARG A 227 -15.24 14.36 1.95
CA ARG A 227 -15.43 13.87 0.59
C ARG A 227 -15.48 12.35 0.51
N LEU A 228 -14.65 11.64 1.29
CA LEU A 228 -14.66 10.19 1.33
C LEU A 228 -15.98 9.67 1.90
N VAL A 229 -16.43 10.19 3.05
CA VAL A 229 -17.73 9.80 3.64
C VAL A 229 -18.87 10.06 2.66
N GLY A 230 -18.92 11.26 2.05
CA GLY A 230 -19.93 11.58 1.05
C GLY A 230 -19.87 10.68 -0.19
N PHE A 231 -18.66 10.29 -0.61
CA PHE A 231 -18.47 9.34 -1.70
C PHE A 231 -19.00 7.95 -1.34
N LEU A 232 -18.64 7.42 -0.16
CA LEU A 232 -19.08 6.11 0.30
C LEU A 232 -20.61 6.06 0.44
N CYS A 233 -21.21 7.03 1.14
CA CYS A 233 -22.67 7.12 1.32
C CYS A 233 -23.45 7.27 0.01
N LYS A 234 -22.88 7.96 -0.98
CA LYS A 234 -23.54 8.09 -2.30
C LYS A 234 -23.56 6.77 -3.05
N ASN A 235 -22.51 5.96 -2.92
CA ASN A 235 -22.43 4.70 -3.65
C ASN A 235 -23.20 3.60 -2.92
N SER A 236 -23.09 3.50 -1.58
CA SER A 236 -23.79 2.47 -0.78
C SER A 236 -25.31 2.54 -0.83
N ARG A 237 -25.90 3.71 -1.14
CA ARG A 237 -27.35 3.92 -1.28
C ARG A 237 -27.94 3.59 -2.66
N ARG A 238 -27.16 3.02 -3.59
CA ARG A 238 -27.64 2.73 -4.96
C ARG A 238 -28.48 1.45 -5.10
N PHE A 239 -29.13 1.01 -4.03
CA PHE A 239 -30.08 -0.11 -4.02
C PHE A 239 -31.33 0.25 -3.24
#